data_AF-A0AAU2UN62-F1
#
_entry.id   AF-A0AAU2UN62-F1
#
_cell.length_a   1.000
_cell.length_b   1.000
_cell.length_c   1.000
_cell.angle_alpha   90.00
_cell.angle_beta   90.00
_cell.angle_gamma   90.00
#
_symmetry.space_group_name_H-M   'P 1'
#
loop_
_entity.id
_entity.type
_entity.pdbx_description
1 polymer ?
#
loop_
_entity_poly.entity_id
_entity_poly.type
_entity_poly.pdbx_seq_one_letter_code
_entity_poly.pdbx_strand_id
1 'polypeptide(L)'
;MRIGELSSRSGVPVPTIKFYVREGLLPAGRLTSPNQASYDSGHERRLRLIRALLDVGGLSLAAIGDVLRVVEDPAQPVHKVLSAAAKRLTPSHEGEVGPELDDARDEVAELVERRGWRVEAHGPAGESLAGVIVALRRAGHGGFVELLDDYAAAAEPVARADLDYVGRRVAREELVESVVVGTVLGEAMFSALRRLAHVDASARAYDGDEGAGGRGSEGAVGPDGDAAGGPADEGAESARVPGADG
;
A
#
# COMPACT_ATOMS: atom_id res chain seq x y z
N MET A 1 -11.65 32.96 0.54
CA MET A 1 -12.04 32.39 1.84
C MET A 1 -11.25 33.03 2.98
N ARG A 2 -11.86 33.18 4.17
CA ARG A 2 -11.15 33.61 5.39
C ARG A 2 -10.41 32.42 6.02
N ILE A 3 -9.49 32.67 6.97
CA ILE A 3 -8.68 31.60 7.59
C ILE A 3 -9.52 30.53 8.33
N GLY A 4 -10.63 30.92 8.96
CA GLY A 4 -11.54 29.97 9.61
C GLY A 4 -12.28 29.06 8.61
N GLU A 5 -12.66 29.61 7.47
CA GLU A 5 -13.29 28.85 6.38
C GLU A 5 -12.26 27.91 5.73
N LEU A 6 -11.02 28.37 5.51
CA LEU A 6 -9.91 27.55 5.03
C LEU A 6 -9.64 26.38 5.98
N SER A 7 -9.61 26.63 7.30
CA SER A 7 -9.45 25.61 8.32
C SER A 7 -10.54 24.55 8.26
N SER A 8 -11.81 24.96 8.21
CA SER A 8 -12.94 24.02 8.10
C SER A 8 -12.88 23.16 6.82
N ARG A 9 -12.59 23.78 5.67
CA ARG A 9 -12.57 23.08 4.37
C ARG A 9 -11.35 22.19 4.16
N SER A 10 -10.22 22.57 4.71
CA SER A 10 -8.99 21.77 4.67
C SER A 10 -8.95 20.70 5.75
N GLY A 11 -9.65 20.90 6.87
CA GLY A 11 -9.50 20.10 8.09
C GLY A 11 -8.20 20.39 8.86
N VAL A 12 -7.48 21.46 8.52
CA VAL A 12 -6.24 21.87 9.21
C VAL A 12 -6.54 22.97 10.23
N PRO A 13 -6.18 22.81 11.52
CA PRO A 13 -6.44 23.84 12.52
C PRO A 13 -5.79 25.19 12.19
N VAL A 14 -6.46 26.30 12.54
CA VAL A 14 -5.93 27.66 12.31
C VAL A 14 -4.51 27.87 12.85
N PRO A 15 -4.13 27.39 14.07
CA PRO A 15 -2.75 27.50 14.55
C PRO A 15 -1.75 26.79 13.62
N THR A 16 -2.10 25.62 13.10
CA THR A 16 -1.27 24.85 12.17
C THR A 16 -1.15 25.54 10.82
N ILE A 17 -2.24 26.14 10.30
CA ILE A 17 -2.18 26.95 9.07
C ILE A 17 -1.21 28.12 9.26
N LYS A 18 -1.28 28.85 10.38
CA LYS A 18 -0.35 29.96 10.68
C LYS A 18 1.09 29.47 10.80
N PHE A 19 1.28 28.30 11.41
CA PHE A 19 2.58 27.63 11.47
C PHE A 19 3.13 27.36 10.07
N TYR A 20 2.36 26.71 9.18
CA TYR A 20 2.81 26.44 7.81
C TYR A 20 3.13 27.71 7.01
N VAL A 21 2.39 28.80 7.21
CA VAL A 21 2.73 30.10 6.59
C VAL A 21 4.07 30.61 7.09
N ARG A 22 4.35 30.50 8.40
CA ARG A 22 5.61 30.95 8.98
C ARG A 22 6.80 30.11 8.53
N GLU A 23 6.61 28.79 8.41
CA GLU A 23 7.65 27.87 7.94
C GLU A 23 7.80 27.87 6.41
N GLY A 24 7.05 28.72 5.67
CA GLY A 24 7.12 28.82 4.22
C GLY A 24 6.47 27.64 3.47
N LEU A 25 5.81 26.72 4.17
CA LEU A 25 5.11 25.58 3.59
C LEU A 25 3.80 25.98 2.90
N LEU A 26 3.21 27.11 3.25
CA LEU A 26 2.00 27.65 2.63
C LEU A 26 2.22 29.14 2.30
N PRO A 27 1.91 29.61 1.08
CA PRO A 27 1.96 31.03 0.79
C PRO A 27 1.11 31.86 1.75
N ALA A 28 1.54 33.09 2.04
CA ALA A 28 0.77 34.01 2.85
C ALA A 28 -0.52 34.41 2.11
N GLY A 29 -1.63 34.49 2.85
CA GLY A 29 -2.89 34.99 2.31
C GLY A 29 -2.77 36.46 1.89
N ARG A 30 -3.53 36.86 0.88
CA ARG A 30 -3.58 38.26 0.41
C ARG A 30 -4.23 39.14 1.48
N LEU A 31 -3.49 40.10 2.03
CA LEU A 31 -4.02 41.04 3.03
C LEU A 31 -5.21 41.81 2.46
N THR A 32 -6.32 41.80 3.19
CA THR A 32 -7.54 42.57 2.87
C THR A 32 -7.80 43.67 3.89
N SER A 33 -7.17 43.61 5.06
CA SER A 33 -7.09 44.68 6.07
C SER A 33 -5.93 44.39 7.04
N PRO A 34 -5.56 45.31 7.96
CA PRO A 34 -4.43 45.11 8.88
C PRO A 34 -4.47 43.79 9.68
N ASN A 35 -5.68 43.27 9.94
CA ASN A 35 -5.91 42.03 10.69
C ASN A 35 -6.66 40.96 9.89
N GLN A 36 -6.76 41.10 8.56
CA GLN A 36 -7.46 40.13 7.71
C GLN A 36 -6.66 39.77 6.47
N ALA A 37 -6.66 38.48 6.15
CA ALA A 37 -6.13 37.94 4.91
C ALA A 37 -7.20 37.07 4.23
N SER A 38 -7.16 37.08 2.90
CA SER A 38 -7.96 36.24 2.03
C SER A 38 -7.09 35.13 1.42
N TYR A 39 -7.65 33.93 1.40
CA TYR A 39 -7.05 32.73 0.84
C TYR A 39 -7.90 32.25 -0.35
N ASP A 40 -7.29 31.52 -1.27
CA ASP A 40 -7.96 30.95 -2.44
C ASP A 40 -7.90 29.42 -2.45
N SER A 41 -8.49 28.80 -3.48
CA SER A 41 -8.52 27.34 -3.62
C SER A 41 -7.13 26.71 -3.75
N GLY A 42 -6.11 27.47 -4.16
CA GLY A 42 -4.72 26.99 -4.21
C GLY A 42 -4.19 26.68 -2.81
N HIS A 43 -4.51 27.53 -1.83
CA HIS A 43 -4.15 27.30 -0.44
C HIS A 43 -4.83 26.06 0.13
N GLU A 44 -6.10 25.85 -0.18
CA GLU A 44 -6.86 24.67 0.25
C GLU A 44 -6.29 23.37 -0.35
N ARG A 45 -5.98 23.36 -1.66
CA ARG A 45 -5.33 22.21 -2.32
C ARG A 45 -4.00 21.87 -1.68
N ARG A 46 -3.14 22.88 -1.48
CA ARG A 46 -1.83 22.71 -0.85
C ARG A 46 -1.91 22.18 0.57
N LEU A 47 -2.87 22.64 1.37
CA LEU A 47 -3.09 22.09 2.72
C LEU A 47 -3.51 20.61 2.71
N ARG A 48 -4.35 20.21 1.75
CA ARG A 48 -4.72 18.80 1.57
C ARG A 48 -3.53 17.95 1.16
N LEU A 49 -2.68 18.47 0.27
CA LEU A 49 -1.43 17.81 -0.14
C LEU A 49 -0.48 17.61 1.04
N ILE A 50 -0.18 18.68 1.79
CA ILE A 50 0.69 18.60 2.98
C ILE A 50 0.20 17.52 3.94
N ARG A 51 -1.10 17.47 4.20
CA ARG A 51 -1.69 16.46 5.07
C ARG A 51 -1.56 15.04 4.49
N ALA A 52 -1.82 14.84 3.20
CA ALA A 52 -1.68 13.52 2.59
C ALA A 52 -0.23 13.00 2.68
N LEU A 53 0.75 13.86 2.41
CA LEU A 53 2.17 13.53 2.50
C LEU A 53 2.63 13.25 3.94
N LEU A 54 2.06 13.96 4.91
CA LEU A 54 2.35 13.76 6.34
C LEU A 54 1.68 12.49 6.89
N ASP A 55 0.36 12.38 6.75
CA ASP A 55 -0.45 11.38 7.42
C ASP A 55 -0.34 9.99 6.78
N VAL A 56 -0.26 9.94 5.44
CA VAL A 56 -0.20 8.69 4.67
C VAL A 56 1.21 8.44 4.15
N GLY A 57 1.84 9.49 3.62
CA GLY A 57 3.21 9.39 3.11
C GLY A 57 4.28 9.24 4.18
N GLY A 58 4.00 9.59 5.44
CA GLY A 58 4.95 9.52 6.53
C GLY A 58 6.13 10.49 6.40
N LEU A 59 6.05 11.50 5.52
CA LEU A 59 7.12 12.48 5.34
C LEU A 59 7.19 13.43 6.53
N SER A 60 8.42 13.79 6.92
CA SER A 60 8.62 14.91 7.86
C SER A 60 8.22 16.24 7.20
N LEU A 61 7.85 17.23 8.01
CA LEU A 61 7.53 18.58 7.51
C LEU A 61 8.70 19.22 6.73
N ALA A 62 9.94 18.92 7.14
CA ALA A 62 11.13 19.36 6.40
C ALA A 62 11.19 18.73 4.99
N ALA A 63 10.96 17.41 4.89
CA ALA A 63 10.90 16.73 3.60
C ALA A 63 9.75 17.25 2.72
N ILE A 64 8.58 17.53 3.32
CA ILE A 64 7.45 18.15 2.60
C ILE A 64 7.84 19.52 2.05
N GLY A 65 8.55 20.35 2.83
CA GLY A 65 9.03 21.66 2.36
C GLY A 65 9.98 21.57 1.16
N ASP A 66 10.87 20.58 1.17
CA ASP A 66 11.77 20.33 0.04
C ASP A 66 10.99 19.94 -1.23
N VAL A 67 10.04 19.01 -1.08
CA VAL A 67 9.19 18.53 -2.17
C VAL A 67 8.37 19.67 -2.75
N LEU A 68 7.75 20.50 -1.91
CA LEU A 68 6.94 21.64 -2.36
C LEU A 68 7.78 22.68 -3.10
N ARG A 69 9.02 22.95 -2.69
CA ARG A 69 9.92 23.86 -3.41
C ARG A 69 10.28 23.35 -4.80
N VAL A 70 10.45 22.03 -4.94
CA VAL A 70 10.71 21.41 -6.24
C VAL A 70 9.48 21.46 -7.14
N VAL A 71 8.27 21.29 -6.58
CA VAL A 71 6.99 21.46 -7.30
C VAL A 71 6.82 22.88 -7.82
N GLU A 72 7.29 23.87 -7.06
CA GLU A 72 7.20 25.29 -7.42
C GLU A 72 8.25 25.75 -8.43
N ASP A 73 9.23 24.92 -8.79
CA ASP A 73 10.27 25.24 -9.76
C ASP A 73 9.90 24.70 -11.16
N PRO A 74 9.32 25.52 -12.04
CA PRO A 74 8.96 25.10 -13.39
C PRO A 74 10.20 24.82 -14.26
N ALA A 75 11.45 25.03 -13.83
CA ALA A 75 12.60 24.67 -14.66
C ALA A 75 13.02 23.21 -14.51
N GLN A 76 12.56 22.48 -13.48
CA GLN A 76 13.07 21.13 -13.22
C GLN A 76 12.42 20.01 -14.04
N PRO A 77 13.21 19.05 -14.55
CA PRO A 77 12.67 17.83 -15.13
C PRO A 77 11.92 16.97 -14.09
N VAL A 78 10.76 16.43 -14.47
CA VAL A 78 9.90 15.59 -13.61
C VAL A 78 10.66 14.42 -12.94
N HIS A 79 11.61 13.80 -13.65
CA HIS A 79 12.41 12.70 -13.11
C HIS A 79 13.35 13.11 -11.96
N LYS A 80 13.78 14.38 -11.88
CA LYS A 80 14.56 14.88 -10.75
C LYS A 80 13.68 15.12 -9.52
N VAL A 81 12.43 15.53 -9.73
CA VAL A 81 11.42 15.62 -8.65
C VAL A 81 11.11 14.25 -8.06
N LEU A 82 10.88 13.26 -8.95
CA LEU A 82 10.70 11.85 -8.58
C LEU A 82 11.88 11.33 -7.74
N SER A 83 13.10 11.57 -8.21
CA SER A 83 14.32 11.15 -7.52
C SER A 83 14.47 11.79 -6.14
N ALA A 84 14.14 13.09 -6.00
CA ALA A 84 14.18 13.80 -4.72
C ALA A 84 13.13 13.28 -3.72
N ALA A 85 11.91 12.97 -4.19
CA ALA A 85 10.87 12.35 -3.37
C ALA A 85 11.27 10.94 -2.93
N ALA A 86 11.75 10.11 -3.86
CA ALA A 86 12.21 8.74 -3.58
C ALA A 86 13.33 8.70 -2.54
N LYS A 87 14.31 9.61 -2.62
CA LYS A 87 15.41 9.74 -1.64
C LYS A 87 14.91 9.87 -0.19
N ARG A 88 13.73 10.46 0.02
CA ARG A 88 13.18 10.72 1.36
C ARG A 88 12.29 9.60 1.89
N LEU A 89 11.72 8.80 0.99
CA LEU A 89 10.93 7.61 1.31
C LEU A 89 11.81 6.40 1.60
N THR A 90 13.02 6.44 1.05
CA THR A 90 13.97 5.34 1.13
C THR A 90 14.82 5.47 2.40
N PRO A 91 14.88 4.45 3.28
CA PRO A 91 15.78 4.46 4.42
C PRO A 91 17.23 4.60 3.96
N SER A 92 17.89 5.69 4.35
CA SER A 92 19.33 5.85 4.21
C SER A 92 20.03 4.70 4.96
N HIS A 93 20.63 3.75 4.24
CA HIS A 93 21.59 2.81 4.81
C HIS A 93 22.96 3.52 4.96
N GLU A 94 22.95 4.66 5.64
CA GLU A 94 24.14 5.44 5.95
C GLU A 94 24.98 4.66 6.97
N GLY A 95 25.97 3.90 6.50
CA GLY A 95 26.95 3.29 7.41
C GLY A 95 27.65 2.04 6.93
N GLU A 96 27.20 1.41 5.85
CA GLU A 96 27.84 0.18 5.38
C GLU A 96 28.82 0.51 4.26
N VAL A 97 30.12 0.36 4.55
CA VAL A 97 31.18 0.44 3.54
C VAL A 97 31.95 -0.87 3.64
N GLY A 98 31.97 -1.63 2.54
CA GLY A 98 32.63 -2.92 2.50
C GLY A 98 32.39 -3.63 1.17
N PRO A 99 33.18 -4.68 0.87
CA PRO A 99 33.13 -5.39 -0.42
C PRO A 99 31.75 -5.96 -0.74
N GLU A 100 31.00 -6.40 0.28
CA GLU A 100 29.63 -6.91 0.11
C GLU A 100 28.66 -5.88 -0.49
N LEU A 101 28.85 -4.59 -0.16
CA LEU A 101 28.02 -3.53 -0.70
C LEU A 101 28.41 -3.17 -2.13
N ASP A 102 29.70 -3.23 -2.47
CA ASP A 102 30.16 -3.00 -3.83
C ASP A 102 29.66 -4.12 -4.76
N ASP A 103 29.71 -5.38 -4.33
CA ASP A 103 29.11 -6.51 -5.06
C ASP A 103 27.60 -6.30 -5.26
N ALA A 104 26.88 -5.85 -4.21
CA ALA A 104 25.45 -5.56 -4.31
C ALA A 104 25.14 -4.37 -5.24
N ARG A 105 26.00 -3.35 -5.29
CA ARG A 105 25.87 -2.22 -6.22
C ARG A 105 26.05 -2.66 -7.66
N ASP A 106 27.03 -3.52 -7.92
CA ASP A 106 27.26 -4.08 -9.26
C ASP A 106 26.03 -4.88 -9.72
N GLU A 107 25.45 -5.72 -8.86
CA GLU A 107 24.20 -6.44 -9.15
C GLU A 107 23.02 -5.51 -9.45
N VAL A 108 22.88 -4.40 -8.72
CA VAL A 108 21.86 -3.39 -8.99
C VAL A 108 22.11 -2.70 -10.33
N ALA A 109 23.37 -2.37 -10.64
CA ALA A 109 23.74 -1.76 -11.91
C ALA A 109 23.42 -2.69 -13.09
N GLU A 110 23.76 -3.97 -12.97
CA GLU A 110 23.41 -4.98 -13.98
C GLU A 110 21.89 -5.14 -14.14
N LEU A 111 21.12 -5.14 -13.04
CA LEU A 111 19.66 -5.18 -13.11
C LEU A 111 19.11 -3.97 -13.87
N VAL A 112 19.56 -2.76 -13.53
CA VAL A 112 19.15 -1.51 -14.20
C VAL A 112 19.46 -1.56 -15.71
N GLU A 113 20.65 -2.06 -16.07
CA GLU A 113 21.06 -2.21 -17.47
C GLU A 113 20.21 -3.25 -18.21
N ARG A 114 20.06 -4.47 -17.66
CA ARG A 114 19.25 -5.54 -18.26
C ARG A 114 17.80 -5.13 -18.50
N ARG A 115 17.25 -4.31 -17.60
CA ARG A 115 15.89 -3.77 -17.70
C ARG A 115 15.76 -2.58 -18.64
N GLY A 116 16.88 -2.00 -19.09
CA GLY A 116 16.90 -0.80 -19.92
C GLY A 116 16.35 0.43 -19.19
N TRP A 117 16.40 0.44 -17.85
CA TRP A 117 15.90 1.55 -17.04
C TRP A 117 16.84 2.75 -17.16
N ARG A 118 16.26 3.94 -17.39
CA ARG A 118 17.01 5.19 -17.53
C ARG A 118 17.16 5.90 -16.18
N VAL A 119 17.80 5.23 -15.23
CA VAL A 119 18.03 5.73 -13.86
C VAL A 119 19.52 5.67 -13.51
N GLU A 120 19.94 6.50 -12.56
CA GLU A 120 21.29 6.43 -11.99
C GLU A 120 21.34 5.24 -11.01
N ALA A 121 22.10 4.18 -11.34
CA ALA A 121 22.21 2.96 -10.51
C ALA A 121 22.79 3.24 -9.11
N HIS A 122 23.71 4.20 -9.01
CA HIS A 122 24.28 4.67 -7.74
C HIS A 122 23.46 5.81 -7.10
N GLY A 123 22.23 6.04 -7.59
CA GLY A 123 21.29 6.97 -7.01
C GLY A 123 20.65 6.41 -5.74
N PRO A 124 19.88 7.22 -4.99
CA PRO A 124 19.31 6.84 -3.70
C PRO A 124 18.50 5.52 -3.71
N ALA A 125 17.72 5.28 -4.76
CA ALA A 125 16.93 4.07 -4.90
C ALA A 125 17.81 2.82 -5.11
N GLY A 126 18.88 2.95 -5.89
CA GLY A 126 19.82 1.85 -6.12
C GLY A 126 20.67 1.54 -4.89
N GLU A 127 21.15 2.56 -4.18
CA GLU A 127 21.85 2.38 -2.90
C GLU A 127 20.99 1.66 -1.85
N SER A 128 19.70 1.96 -1.80
CA SER A 128 18.81 1.24 -0.90
C SER A 128 18.53 -0.19 -1.33
N LEU A 129 18.42 -0.46 -2.63
CA LEU A 129 18.26 -1.83 -3.10
C LEU A 129 19.52 -2.65 -2.77
N ALA A 130 20.71 -2.07 -2.97
CA ALA A 130 21.98 -2.67 -2.58
C ALA A 130 22.01 -2.95 -1.06
N GLY A 131 21.59 -2.00 -0.22
CA GLY A 131 21.46 -2.20 1.23
C GLY A 131 20.51 -3.34 1.61
N VAL A 132 19.36 -3.47 0.94
CA VAL A 132 18.42 -4.59 1.15
C VAL A 132 19.04 -5.93 0.76
N ILE A 133 19.77 -6.00 -0.36
CA ILE A 133 20.48 -7.20 -0.80
C ILE A 133 21.51 -7.64 0.25
N VAL A 134 22.33 -6.71 0.75
CA VAL A 134 23.29 -6.99 1.81
C VAL A 134 22.60 -7.48 3.08
N ALA A 135 21.52 -6.82 3.51
CA ALA A 135 20.76 -7.22 4.69
C ALA A 135 20.16 -8.64 4.56
N LEU A 136 19.58 -8.97 3.40
CA LEU A 136 19.06 -10.32 3.12
C LEU A 136 20.15 -11.38 3.18
N ARG A 137 21.32 -11.11 2.61
CA ARG A 137 22.47 -12.02 2.64
C ARG A 137 22.96 -12.27 4.06
N ARG A 138 23.11 -11.21 4.85
CA ARG A 138 23.54 -11.32 6.26
C ARG A 138 22.52 -12.04 7.13
N ALA A 139 21.24 -11.94 6.79
CA ALA A 139 20.18 -12.71 7.45
C ALA A 139 20.13 -14.19 7.02
N GLY A 140 21.02 -14.65 6.12
CA GLY A 140 21.03 -16.02 5.59
C GLY A 140 20.00 -16.28 4.50
N HIS A 141 19.37 -15.23 3.96
CA HIS A 141 18.34 -15.30 2.94
C HIS A 141 18.82 -14.80 1.57
N GLY A 142 20.10 -15.04 1.24
CA GLY A 142 20.70 -14.63 -0.03
C GLY A 142 19.96 -15.12 -1.28
N GLY A 143 19.35 -16.32 -1.23
CA GLY A 143 18.54 -16.85 -2.33
C GLY A 143 17.27 -16.02 -2.63
N PHE A 144 16.81 -15.17 -1.70
CA PHE A 144 15.69 -14.26 -1.96
C PHE A 144 16.01 -13.24 -3.06
N VAL A 145 17.30 -12.96 -3.29
CA VAL A 145 17.78 -12.06 -4.36
C VAL A 145 17.45 -12.62 -5.75
N GLU A 146 17.22 -13.93 -5.89
CA GLU A 146 16.78 -14.53 -7.16
C GLU A 146 15.42 -14.00 -7.62
N LEU A 147 14.59 -13.49 -6.69
CA LEU A 147 13.29 -12.90 -7.01
C LEU A 147 13.39 -11.48 -7.57
N LEU A 148 14.57 -10.85 -7.62
CA LEU A 148 14.71 -9.46 -8.06
C LEU A 148 14.10 -9.20 -9.44
N ASP A 149 14.22 -10.16 -10.36
CA ASP A 149 13.64 -10.04 -11.68
C ASP A 149 12.09 -10.08 -11.67
N ASP A 150 11.48 -10.88 -10.79
CA ASP A 150 10.03 -10.91 -10.64
C ASP A 150 9.52 -9.61 -9.99
N TYR A 151 10.23 -9.09 -8.98
CA TYR A 151 9.91 -7.81 -8.35
C TYR A 151 10.04 -6.65 -9.35
N ALA A 152 11.08 -6.63 -10.17
CA ALA A 152 11.25 -5.63 -11.21
C ALA A 152 10.13 -5.69 -12.26
N ALA A 153 9.76 -6.89 -12.71
CA ALA A 153 8.65 -7.09 -13.64
C ALA A 153 7.30 -6.62 -13.07
N ALA A 154 7.08 -6.79 -11.76
CA ALA A 154 5.88 -6.29 -11.08
C ALA A 154 5.88 -4.76 -10.89
N ALA A 155 7.05 -4.15 -10.69
CA ALA A 155 7.19 -2.71 -10.48
C ALA A 155 6.89 -1.90 -11.77
N GLU A 156 7.21 -2.44 -12.94
CA GLU A 156 7.04 -1.74 -14.23
C GLU A 156 5.58 -1.37 -14.56
N PRO A 157 4.59 -2.27 -14.47
CA PRO A 157 3.17 -1.91 -14.63
C PRO A 157 2.68 -0.87 -13.62
N VAL A 158 3.14 -0.93 -12.37
CA VAL A 158 2.76 0.03 -11.32
C VAL A 158 3.28 1.42 -11.69
N ALA A 159 4.58 1.53 -12.00
CA ALA A 159 5.18 2.80 -12.43
C ALA A 159 4.50 3.38 -13.67
N ARG A 160 4.12 2.53 -14.64
CA ARG A 160 3.37 2.97 -15.82
C ARG A 160 1.99 3.50 -15.46
N ALA A 161 1.25 2.80 -14.60
CA ALA A 161 -0.08 3.23 -14.17
C ALA A 161 -0.05 4.57 -13.43
N ASP A 162 0.96 4.77 -12.57
CA ASP A 162 1.17 6.02 -11.83
C ASP A 162 1.50 7.18 -12.78
N LEU A 163 2.38 6.97 -13.77
CA LEU A 163 2.70 7.98 -14.78
C LEU A 163 1.54 8.28 -15.72
N ASP A 164 0.75 7.27 -16.10
CA ASP A 164 -0.46 7.44 -16.91
C ASP A 164 -1.53 8.27 -16.18
N TYR A 165 -1.61 8.16 -14.85
CA TYR A 165 -2.48 9.01 -14.04
C TYR A 165 -2.06 10.48 -14.11
N VAL A 166 -0.76 10.74 -13.98
CA VAL A 166 -0.16 12.08 -14.11
C VAL A 166 -0.41 12.66 -15.50
N GLY A 167 -0.14 11.89 -16.55
CA GLY A 167 -0.23 12.34 -17.94
C GLY A 167 -1.65 12.68 -18.41
N ARG A 168 -2.68 12.09 -17.79
CA ARG A 168 -4.09 12.28 -18.20
C ARG A 168 -4.74 13.56 -17.67
N ARG A 169 -4.14 14.27 -16.71
CA ARG A 169 -4.89 15.26 -15.92
C ARG A 169 -4.41 16.70 -15.93
N VAL A 170 -3.30 17.11 -16.59
CA VAL A 170 -2.79 18.44 -16.23
C VAL A 170 -1.98 19.26 -17.22
N ALA A 171 -2.23 20.59 -17.18
CA ALA A 171 -1.25 21.66 -17.39
C ALA A 171 -0.02 21.52 -16.45
N ARG A 172 1.10 22.12 -16.80
CA ARG A 172 2.43 21.79 -16.26
C ARG A 172 2.55 21.93 -14.72
N GLU A 173 1.82 22.83 -14.11
CA GLU A 173 1.90 23.16 -12.69
C GLU A 173 1.31 22.08 -11.76
N GLU A 174 0.21 21.41 -12.15
CA GLU A 174 -0.37 20.32 -11.33
C GLU A 174 0.20 18.93 -11.71
N LEU A 175 1.04 18.83 -12.76
CA LEU A 175 1.79 17.60 -13.08
C LEU A 175 2.75 17.26 -11.94
N VAL A 176 3.52 18.22 -11.43
CA VAL A 176 4.55 17.95 -10.43
C VAL A 176 3.94 17.58 -9.08
N GLU A 177 2.83 18.23 -8.70
CA GLU A 177 2.01 17.84 -7.54
C GLU A 177 1.45 16.41 -7.71
N SER A 178 0.92 16.08 -8.89
CA SER A 178 0.40 14.74 -9.19
C SER A 178 1.47 13.66 -9.17
N VAL A 179 2.70 13.98 -9.59
CA VAL A 179 3.85 13.08 -9.59
C VAL A 179 4.28 12.74 -8.17
N VAL A 180 4.38 13.76 -7.31
CA VAL A 180 4.73 13.61 -5.89
C VAL A 180 3.68 12.78 -5.15
N VAL A 181 2.40 13.06 -5.40
CA VAL A 181 1.29 12.28 -4.83
C VAL A 181 1.35 10.85 -5.34
N GLY A 182 1.57 10.67 -6.64
CA GLY A 182 1.67 9.37 -7.29
C GLY A 182 2.80 8.53 -6.70
N THR A 183 3.98 9.09 -6.46
CA THR A 183 5.07 8.32 -5.86
C THR A 183 4.89 8.07 -4.38
N VAL A 184 4.61 9.10 -3.58
CA VAL A 184 4.54 8.97 -2.12
C VAL A 184 3.32 8.15 -1.70
N LEU A 185 2.14 8.50 -2.21
CA LEU A 185 0.92 7.76 -1.88
C LEU A 185 0.82 6.44 -2.66
N GLY A 186 1.38 6.38 -3.88
CA GLY A 186 1.45 5.15 -4.65
C GLY A 186 2.32 4.09 -3.97
N GLU A 187 3.42 4.47 -3.34
CA GLU A 187 4.23 3.55 -2.54
C GLU A 187 3.42 2.98 -1.36
N ALA A 188 2.73 3.83 -0.60
CA ALA A 188 1.88 3.39 0.51
C ALA A 188 0.77 2.45 0.03
N MET A 189 0.12 2.79 -1.10
CA MET A 189 -0.92 1.98 -1.73
C MET A 189 -0.37 0.62 -2.20
N PHE A 190 0.75 0.60 -2.93
CA PHE A 190 1.36 -0.63 -3.42
C PHE A 190 1.83 -1.52 -2.27
N SER A 191 2.44 -0.93 -1.24
CA SER A 191 2.87 -1.64 -0.03
C SER A 191 1.68 -2.31 0.68
N ALA A 192 0.53 -1.62 0.77
CA ALA A 192 -0.70 -2.20 1.34
C ALA A 192 -1.27 -3.31 0.46
N LEU A 193 -1.36 -3.12 -0.85
CA LEU A 193 -1.83 -4.12 -1.80
C LEU A 193 -0.95 -5.37 -1.78
N ARG A 194 0.38 -5.21 -1.74
CA ARG A 194 1.33 -6.33 -1.62
C ARG A 194 1.10 -7.12 -0.35
N ARG A 195 0.90 -6.46 0.80
CA ARG A 195 0.55 -7.13 2.06
C ARG A 195 -0.74 -7.93 1.95
N LEU A 196 -1.79 -7.35 1.35
CA LEU A 196 -3.05 -8.06 1.14
C LEU A 196 -2.89 -9.28 0.22
N ALA A 197 -2.13 -9.13 -0.86
CA ALA A 197 -1.83 -10.24 -1.78
C ALA A 197 -1.03 -11.35 -1.10
N HIS A 198 -0.09 -11.02 -0.21
CA HIS A 198 0.63 -12.01 0.60
C HIS A 198 -0.30 -12.78 1.53
N VAL A 199 -1.26 -12.10 2.19
CA VAL A 199 -2.24 -12.75 3.07
C VAL A 199 -3.12 -13.72 2.27
N ASP A 200 -3.65 -13.32 1.11
CA ASP A 200 -4.44 -14.20 0.25
C ASP A 200 -3.62 -15.39 -0.28
N ALA A 201 -2.40 -15.15 -0.77
CA ALA A 201 -1.54 -16.21 -1.26
C ALA A 201 -1.15 -17.21 -0.17
N SER A 202 -0.85 -16.72 1.04
CA SER A 202 -0.57 -17.56 2.21
C SER A 202 -1.78 -18.42 2.58
N ALA A 203 -2.98 -17.82 2.66
CA ALA A 203 -4.19 -18.57 2.98
C ALA A 203 -4.45 -19.69 1.96
N ARG A 204 -4.25 -19.42 0.66
CA ARG A 204 -4.42 -20.46 -0.37
C ARG A 204 -3.35 -21.55 -0.31
N ALA A 205 -2.12 -21.21 0.03
CA ALA A 205 -1.01 -22.15 0.07
C ALA A 205 -1.00 -23.04 1.32
N TYR A 206 -1.46 -22.52 2.46
CA TYR A 206 -1.34 -23.18 3.76
C TYR A 206 -2.68 -23.60 4.38
N ASP A 207 -3.80 -22.93 4.08
CA ASP A 207 -5.12 -23.31 4.60
C ASP A 207 -5.90 -24.25 3.64
N GLY A 208 -5.35 -24.48 2.44
CA GLY A 208 -5.96 -25.33 1.40
C GLY A 208 -6.00 -26.84 1.72
N ASP A 209 -5.31 -27.30 2.76
CA ASP A 209 -5.20 -28.72 3.11
C ASP A 209 -6.07 -29.15 4.31
N GLU A 210 -6.58 -28.20 5.12
CA GLU A 210 -7.45 -28.53 6.27
C GLU A 210 -8.91 -28.80 5.87
N GLY A 211 -9.30 -28.51 4.62
CA GLY A 211 -10.68 -28.66 4.14
C GLY A 211 -11.02 -29.99 3.46
N ALA A 212 -10.02 -30.82 3.11
CA ALA A 212 -10.22 -32.01 2.26
C ALA A 212 -10.10 -33.36 3.00
N GLY A 213 -9.57 -33.39 4.23
CA GLY A 213 -9.34 -34.64 4.98
C GLY A 213 -10.41 -35.05 6.01
N GLY A 214 -11.42 -34.22 6.26
CA GLY A 214 -12.33 -34.35 7.42
C GLY A 214 -13.73 -34.92 7.14
N ARG A 215 -13.93 -35.75 6.11
CA ARG A 215 -15.18 -36.51 5.94
C ARG A 215 -14.90 -37.97 5.62
N GLY A 216 -14.43 -38.69 6.63
CA GLY A 216 -14.32 -40.14 6.61
C GLY A 216 -14.47 -40.71 8.03
N SER A 217 -15.62 -41.37 8.24
CA SER A 217 -15.95 -42.35 9.28
C SER A 217 -16.02 -41.92 10.76
N GLU A 218 -17.24 -41.76 11.25
CA GLU A 218 -17.74 -42.15 12.60
C GLU A 218 -19.25 -41.83 12.60
N GLY A 219 -20.21 -42.72 12.87
CA GLY A 219 -20.24 -44.14 13.13
C GLY A 219 -21.72 -44.58 13.03
N ALA A 220 -21.98 -45.74 12.43
CA ALA A 220 -23.27 -46.39 12.56
C ALA A 220 -23.35 -47.00 13.96
N VAL A 221 -24.24 -46.47 14.80
CA VAL A 221 -24.64 -47.09 16.07
C VAL A 221 -26.15 -47.25 16.02
N GLY A 222 -26.59 -48.51 15.95
CA GLY A 222 -28.00 -48.89 15.99
C GLY A 222 -28.64 -48.65 17.37
N PRO A 223 -29.96 -48.49 17.43
CA PRO A 223 -30.64 -48.32 18.71
C PRO A 223 -30.98 -49.70 19.29
N ASP A 224 -30.25 -50.10 20.34
CA ASP A 224 -30.77 -51.04 21.34
C ASP A 224 -31.25 -50.22 22.53
N GLY A 225 -32.57 -50.24 22.74
CA GLY A 225 -33.24 -49.62 23.87
C GLY A 225 -34.53 -50.37 24.13
N ASP A 226 -34.42 -51.60 24.65
CA ASP A 226 -35.56 -52.40 25.04
C ASP A 226 -35.35 -52.95 26.46
N ALA A 227 -36.11 -52.41 27.42
CA ALA A 227 -36.33 -53.01 28.72
C ALA A 227 -37.65 -52.52 29.35
N ALA A 228 -38.57 -53.49 29.42
CA ALA A 228 -39.54 -53.75 30.49
C ALA A 228 -40.93 -53.09 30.47
N GLY A 229 -41.93 -53.94 30.20
CA GLY A 229 -43.30 -53.80 30.71
C GLY A 229 -44.34 -54.65 29.96
N GLY A 230 -44.52 -55.94 30.34
CA GLY A 230 -45.67 -56.77 29.90
C GLY A 230 -46.97 -56.44 30.66
N PRO A 231 -48.06 -57.25 30.60
CA PRO A 231 -48.24 -58.56 29.96
C PRO A 231 -49.59 -58.76 29.19
N ALA A 232 -49.82 -60.02 28.75
CA ALA A 232 -51.08 -60.66 28.26
C ALA A 232 -51.55 -60.23 26.85
N ASP A 233 -52.11 -61.08 25.98
CA ASP A 233 -52.91 -62.29 26.17
C ASP A 233 -52.89 -63.15 24.87
N GLU A 234 -53.07 -64.45 25.02
CA GLU A 234 -53.18 -65.45 23.95
C GLU A 234 -54.61 -65.52 23.39
N GLY A 235 -54.74 -66.02 22.15
CA GLY A 235 -56.01 -66.51 21.58
C GLY A 235 -56.43 -65.76 20.32
N ALA A 236 -56.05 -66.21 19.12
CA ALA A 236 -56.81 -67.18 18.33
C ALA A 236 -58.30 -66.81 18.19
N GLU A 237 -58.78 -66.48 16.98
CA GLU A 237 -59.43 -67.44 16.08
C GLU A 237 -60.12 -66.77 14.88
N SER A 238 -60.05 -67.46 13.73
CA SER A 238 -61.15 -67.68 12.78
C SER A 238 -61.80 -66.52 12.00
N ALA A 239 -61.33 -66.40 10.76
CA ALA A 239 -62.05 -66.71 9.51
C ALA A 239 -63.15 -65.81 8.91
N ARG A 240 -63.05 -65.73 7.56
CA ARG A 240 -64.06 -65.52 6.50
C ARG A 240 -64.55 -64.09 6.17
N VAL A 241 -63.99 -63.51 5.09
CA VAL A 241 -64.52 -63.44 3.69
C VAL A 241 -66.05 -63.20 3.55
N PRO A 242 -66.57 -62.51 2.51
CA PRO A 242 -66.10 -61.37 1.69
C PRO A 242 -67.19 -60.29 1.50
N GLY A 243 -66.89 -59.24 0.73
CA GLY A 243 -67.93 -58.39 0.15
C GLY A 243 -67.34 -57.40 -0.85
N ALA A 244 -67.68 -57.58 -2.13
CA ALA A 244 -67.34 -56.71 -3.23
C ALA A 244 -68.31 -55.53 -3.35
N ASP A 245 -67.93 -54.67 -4.30
CA ASP A 245 -68.72 -53.71 -5.08
C ASP A 245 -68.85 -52.26 -4.59
N GLY A 246 -68.53 -51.37 -5.54
CA GLY A 246 -68.89 -49.95 -5.57
C GLY A 246 -67.78 -49.07 -6.09
#